data_AF-A0A662V5A1-F1
#
_entry.id   AF-A0A662V5A1-F1
#
_cell.length_a   1.000
_cell.length_b   1.000
_cell.length_c   1.000
_cell.angle_alpha   90.00
_cell.angle_beta   90.00
_cell.angle_gamma   90.00
#
_symmetry.space_group_name_H-M   'P 1'
#
loop_
_entity.id
_entity.type
_entity.pdbx_description
1 polymer ?
#
loop_
_entity_poly.entity_id
_entity_poly.type
_entity_poly.pdbx_seq_one_letter_code
_entity_poly.pdbx_strand_id
1 'polypeptide(L)'
;MFKPFKRTSNIDEVSKSRRFETRDIVKRLGVLPPTNVRFKNHPIEKPLSIFNAAAILKNDYIYVYARVVMGYYMYISAIALVKVPLSDVLSGKVTST
;
A
#
# COMPACT_ATOMS: atom_id res chain seq x y z
N MET A 1 -26.17 3.72 24.03
CA MET A 1 -27.16 3.74 22.93
C MET A 1 -26.42 3.93 21.62
N PHE A 2 -26.29 2.90 20.79
CA PHE A 2 -25.61 2.96 19.50
C PHE A 2 -26.39 3.90 18.58
N LYS A 3 -25.77 4.99 18.12
CA LYS A 3 -26.32 5.82 17.04
C LYS A 3 -25.81 5.23 15.73
N PRO A 4 -26.64 4.52 14.95
CA PRO A 4 -26.21 4.02 13.65
C PRO A 4 -25.81 5.21 12.76
N PHE A 5 -24.84 4.99 11.88
CA PHE A 5 -24.42 5.99 10.90
C PHE A 5 -25.64 6.50 10.12
N LYS A 6 -25.73 7.82 9.95
CA LYS A 6 -26.84 8.47 9.26
C LYS A 6 -26.83 8.00 7.80
N ARG A 7 -27.93 7.39 7.33
CA ARG A 7 -28.06 7.01 5.92
C ARG A 7 -27.98 8.25 5.04
N THR A 8 -27.18 8.19 3.98
CA THR A 8 -27.21 9.18 2.90
C THR A 8 -28.48 9.00 2.08
N SER A 9 -29.00 10.10 1.52
CA SER A 9 -30.27 10.12 0.77
C SER A 9 -30.25 9.21 -0.47
N ASN A 10 -29.07 8.98 -1.06
CA ASN A 10 -28.87 8.20 -2.27
C ASN A 10 -28.47 6.73 -2.05
N ILE A 11 -28.57 6.21 -0.82
CA ILE A 11 -28.06 4.85 -0.49
C ILE A 11 -28.75 3.76 -1.31
N ASP A 12 -30.06 3.87 -1.54
CA ASP A 12 -30.83 2.87 -2.27
C ASP A 12 -30.55 2.94 -3.78
N GLU A 13 -30.26 4.13 -4.31
CA GLU A 13 -29.90 4.36 -5.72
C GLU A 13 -28.50 3.81 -6.04
N VAL A 14 -27.50 4.12 -5.19
CA VAL A 14 -26.14 3.60 -5.31
C VAL A 14 -26.11 2.08 -5.13
N SER A 15 -26.98 1.52 -4.28
CA SER A 15 -27.07 0.07 -4.12
C SER A 15 -27.59 -0.62 -5.38
N LYS A 16 -28.51 0.02 -6.14
CA LYS A 16 -29.02 -0.48 -7.43
C LYS A 16 -27.99 -0.44 -8.54
N SER A 17 -26.97 0.43 -8.48
CA SER A 17 -25.90 0.47 -9.47
C SER A 17 -24.84 -0.63 -9.27
N ARG A 18 -24.88 -1.37 -8.15
CA ARG A 18 -23.95 -2.47 -7.89
C ARG A 18 -24.29 -3.63 -8.81
N ARG A 19 -23.30 -4.08 -9.57
CA ARG A 19 -23.37 -5.28 -10.41
C ARG A 19 -22.54 -6.37 -9.74
N PHE A 20 -22.96 -7.62 -9.85
CA PHE A 20 -22.18 -8.77 -9.38
C PHE A 20 -21.07 -9.08 -10.40
N GLU A 21 -20.21 -8.10 -10.62
CA GLU A 21 -19.06 -8.19 -11.53
C GLU A 21 -17.86 -7.48 -10.89
N THR A 22 -16.68 -8.02 -11.13
CA THR A 22 -15.41 -7.37 -10.77
C THR A 22 -14.79 -6.86 -12.06
N ARG A 23 -14.58 -5.55 -12.15
CA ARG A 23 -13.83 -4.92 -13.23
C ARG A 23 -12.49 -4.45 -12.68
N ASP A 24 -11.42 -5.13 -13.07
CA ASP A 24 -10.07 -4.69 -12.73
C ASP A 24 -9.76 -3.37 -13.44
N ILE A 25 -9.74 -2.28 -12.68
CA ILE A 25 -9.39 -0.94 -13.18
C ILE A 25 -7.88 -0.69 -13.20
N VAL A 26 -7.10 -1.63 -12.66
CA VAL A 26 -5.64 -1.56 -12.57
C VAL A 26 -5.02 -2.92 -12.83
N LYS A 27 -3.85 -2.93 -13.47
CA LYS A 27 -3.00 -4.12 -13.58
C LYS A 27 -1.99 -4.11 -12.42
N ARG A 28 -1.88 -5.22 -11.69
CA ARG A 28 -0.81 -5.40 -10.69
C ARG A 28 0.54 -5.55 -11.42
N LEU A 29 1.45 -4.62 -11.22
CA LEU A 29 2.79 -4.63 -11.84
C LEU A 29 3.87 -5.24 -10.93
N GLY A 30 3.59 -5.41 -9.63
CA GLY A 30 4.51 -6.00 -8.67
C GLY A 30 3.94 -5.99 -7.26
N VAL A 31 4.70 -6.55 -6.31
CA VAL A 31 4.38 -6.57 -4.88
C VAL A 31 5.62 -6.15 -4.10
N LEU A 32 5.44 -5.29 -3.09
CA LEU A 32 6.50 -4.88 -2.16
C LEU A 32 6.28 -5.54 -0.80
N PRO A 33 6.75 -6.79 -0.59
CA PRO A 33 6.61 -7.45 0.71
C PRO A 33 7.60 -6.87 1.73
N PRO A 34 7.32 -7.00 3.05
CA PRO A 34 8.25 -6.57 4.10
C PRO A 34 9.65 -7.19 3.93
N THR A 35 9.73 -8.41 3.42
CA THR A 35 10.98 -9.16 3.18
C THR A 35 11.93 -8.50 2.19
N ASN A 36 11.40 -7.65 1.30
CA ASN A 36 12.12 -6.96 0.23
C ASN A 36 12.52 -5.53 0.61
N VAL A 37 12.11 -5.05 1.78
CA VAL A 37 12.45 -3.73 2.29
C VAL A 37 13.53 -3.88 3.34
N ARG A 38 14.66 -3.21 3.14
CA ARG A 38 15.74 -3.13 4.13
C ARG A 38 15.94 -1.69 4.58
N PHE A 39 15.93 -1.48 5.88
CA PHE A 39 16.30 -0.19 6.45
C PHE A 39 17.81 0.00 6.32
N LYS A 40 18.22 1.21 5.95
CA LYS A 40 19.63 1.63 5.98
C LYS A 40 19.88 2.32 7.31
N ASN A 41 21.02 2.02 7.94
CA ASN A 41 21.46 2.67 9.18
C ASN A 41 20.48 2.54 10.36
N HIS A 42 19.79 1.41 10.46
CA HIS A 42 18.87 1.10 11.56
C HIS A 42 19.17 -0.30 12.11
N PRO A 43 19.15 -0.52 13.44
CA PRO A 43 19.50 -1.82 14.03
C PRO A 43 18.54 -2.94 13.63
N ILE A 44 17.27 -2.60 13.39
CA ILE A 44 16.30 -3.52 12.79
C ILE A 44 16.43 -3.42 11.28
N GLU A 45 16.75 -4.54 10.64
CA GLU A 45 17.04 -4.60 9.21
C GLU A 45 15.78 -4.58 8.34
N LYS A 46 14.73 -5.29 8.75
CA LYS A 46 13.49 -5.44 7.98
C LYS A 46 12.27 -5.10 8.83
N PRO A 47 11.24 -4.45 8.26
CA PRO A 47 9.99 -4.27 8.97
C PRO A 47 9.27 -5.61 9.16
N LEU A 48 8.52 -5.73 10.25
CA LEU A 48 7.60 -6.84 10.47
C LEU A 48 6.41 -6.78 9.49
N SER A 49 5.92 -5.56 9.23
CA SER A 49 4.83 -5.33 8.27
C SER A 49 4.99 -3.98 7.56
N ILE A 50 4.43 -3.90 6.36
CA ILE A 50 4.40 -2.70 5.51
C ILE A 50 2.99 -2.56 4.90
N PHE A 51 2.37 -1.40 5.08
CA PHE A 51 0.98 -1.17 4.64
C PHE A 51 0.67 0.34 4.53
N ASN A 52 -0.53 0.68 4.08
CA ASN A 52 -1.05 2.06 3.95
C ASN A 52 -0.05 3.02 3.28
N ALA A 53 0.49 2.60 2.13
CA ALA A 53 1.47 3.39 1.41
C ALA A 53 0.80 4.52 0.62
N ALA A 54 1.51 5.64 0.52
CA ALA A 54 1.31 6.66 -0.50
C ALA A 54 2.46 6.60 -1.50
N ALA A 55 2.25 7.04 -2.73
CA ALA A 55 3.30 7.09 -3.74
C ALA A 55 3.20 8.34 -4.62
N ILE A 56 4.36 8.81 -5.09
CA ILE A 56 4.45 9.86 -6.11
C ILE A 56 5.48 9.46 -7.17
N LEU A 57 5.10 9.60 -8.44
CA LEU A 57 6.02 9.45 -9.57
C LEU A 57 6.71 10.80 -9.80
N LYS A 58 8.05 10.81 -9.76
CA LYS A 58 8.86 11.98 -10.06
C LYS A 58 10.09 11.55 -10.85
N ASN A 59 10.20 12.05 -12.09
CA ASN A 59 11.19 11.61 -13.07
C ASN A 59 11.09 10.08 -13.25
N ASP A 60 12.22 9.37 -13.27
CA ASP A 60 12.28 7.91 -13.47
C ASP A 60 12.13 7.09 -12.18
N TYR A 61 11.59 7.69 -11.12
CA TYR A 61 11.44 7.03 -9.81
C TYR A 61 10.03 7.19 -9.24
N ILE A 62 9.54 6.09 -8.67
CA ILE A 62 8.37 6.07 -7.81
C ILE A 62 8.87 6.16 -6.37
N TYR A 63 8.45 7.22 -5.67
CA TYR A 63 8.75 7.44 -4.26
C TYR A 63 7.57 6.90 -3.45
N VAL A 64 7.77 5.75 -2.80
CA VAL A 64 6.75 5.09 -1.98
C VAL A 64 7.00 5.44 -0.52
N TYR A 65 6.03 6.07 0.12
CA TYR A 65 6.00 6.37 1.54
C TYR A 65 5.10 5.36 2.23
N ALA A 66 5.70 4.32 2.81
CA ALA A 66 4.96 3.21 3.39
C ALA A 66 4.96 3.26 4.91
N ARG A 67 3.83 2.92 5.53
CA ARG A 67 3.76 2.73 6.98
C ARG A 67 4.37 1.38 7.33
N VAL A 68 5.37 1.39 8.20
CA VAL A 68 6.10 0.19 8.63
C VAL A 68 5.97 -0.02 10.12
N VAL A 69 5.86 -1.27 10.55
CA VAL A 69 5.97 -1.69 11.96
C VAL A 69 7.27 -2.46 12.13
N MET A 70 8.06 -2.10 13.13
CA MET A 70 9.41 -2.65 13.31
C MET A 70 9.50 -3.72 14.40
N GLY A 71 8.52 -3.80 15.31
CA GLY A 71 8.55 -4.75 16.43
C GLY A 71 7.17 -5.10 16.95
N TYR A 72 7.11 -6.17 17.75
CA TYR A 72 5.86 -6.77 18.22
C TYR A 72 5.30 -6.11 19.50
N TYR A 73 6.17 -5.53 20.34
CA TYR A 73 5.82 -5.17 21.71
C TYR A 73 5.16 -3.80 21.86
N MET A 74 5.43 -2.90 20.92
CA MET A 74 4.72 -1.63 20.83
C MET A 74 4.34 -1.43 19.37
N TYR A 75 3.09 -1.06 19.11
CA TYR A 75 2.57 -0.69 17.79
C TYR A 75 3.20 0.63 17.26
N ILE A 76 4.51 0.79 17.44
CA ILE A 76 5.28 1.90 16.93
C ILE A 76 5.40 1.69 15.43
N SER A 77 4.80 2.63 14.69
CA SER A 77 4.94 2.69 13.26
C SER A 77 5.75 3.90 12.85
N ALA A 78 6.53 3.74 11.79
CA ALA A 78 7.23 4.84 11.11
C ALA A 78 6.78 4.94 9.65
N ILE A 79 7.17 6.03 8.99
CA ILE A 79 7.04 6.18 7.54
C ILE A 79 8.40 5.90 6.90
N ALA A 80 8.47 4.86 6.09
CA ALA A 80 9.67 4.49 5.33
C ALA A 80 9.56 5.03 3.90
N LEU A 81 10.62 5.66 3.42
CA LEU A 81 10.77 6.01 2.01
C LEU A 81 11.45 4.86 1.25
N VAL A 82 10.75 4.30 0.27
CA VAL A 82 11.28 3.33 -0.69
C VAL A 82 11.32 4.01 -2.07
N LYS A 83 12.50 4.10 -2.66
CA LYS A 83 12.68 4.62 -4.03
C LYS A 83 12.74 3.45 -5.00
N VAL A 84 11.79 3.37 -5.92
CA VAL A 84 11.69 2.29 -6.90
C VAL A 84 11.94 2.86 -8.29
N PRO A 85 12.94 2.37 -9.05
CA PRO A 85 13.11 2.76 -10.45
C PRO A 85 11.87 2.38 -11.27
N LEU A 86 11.37 3.31 -12.09
CA LEU A 86 10.22 3.05 -12.95
C LEU A 86 10.50 1.90 -13.92
N SER A 87 11.73 1.82 -14.44
CA SER A 87 12.18 0.73 -15.32
C SER A 87 12.00 -0.65 -14.71
N ASP A 88 12.22 -0.80 -13.40
CA ASP A 88 12.13 -2.09 -12.72
C ASP A 88 10.67 -2.53 -12.62
N VAL A 89 9.75 -1.59 -12.36
CA VAL A 89 8.30 -1.85 -12.33
C VAL A 89 7.80 -2.26 -13.71
N LEU A 90 8.18 -1.51 -14.75
CA LEU A 90 7.72 -1.77 -16.12
C LEU A 90 8.32 -3.06 -16.70
N SER A 91 9.52 -3.43 -16.27
CA SER A 91 10.18 -4.69 -16.67
C SER A 91 9.77 -5.91 -15.82
N GLY A 92 8.93 -5.72 -14.78
CA GLY A 92 8.46 -6.79 -13.90
C GLY A 92 9.48 -7.26 -12.85
N LYS A 93 10.67 -6.64 -12.77
CA LYS A 93 11.76 -7.00 -11.86
C LYS A 93 11.47 -6.78 -10.37
N VAL A 94 10.41 -6.04 -10.03
CA VAL A 94 10.02 -5.74 -8.64
C VAL A 94 9.29 -6.91 -7.97
N THR A 95 8.94 -7.94 -8.73
CA THR A 95 8.29 -9.15 -8.19
C THR A 95 9.36 -10.14 -7.73
N SER A 96 9.48 -10.37 -6.42
CA SER A 96 10.22 -11.54 -5.94
C SER A 96 9.48 -12.79 -6.37
N THR A 97 10.16 -13.62 -7.16
CA THR A 97 9.86 -15.05 -7.23
C THR A 97 10.27 -15.69 -5.92
#